data_AF-A0A7X5N345-F1
#
_entry.id   AF-A0A7X5N345-F1
#
_cell.length_a   1.000
_cell.length_b   1.000
_cell.length_c   1.000
_cell.angle_alpha   90.00
_cell.angle_beta   90.00
_cell.angle_gamma   90.00
#
_symmetry.space_group_name_H-M   'P 1'
#
loop_
_entity.id
_entity.type
_entity.pdbx_description
1 polymer ?
#
loop_
_entity_poly.entity_id
_entity_poly.type
_entity_poly.pdbx_seq_one_letter_code
_entity_poly.pdbx_strand_id
1 'polypeptide(L)'
;RQLSLVGQQLVAKSTVDTQRALRDAAQARVQQMRAEITDREVRAPFSGVLGIRQISPGSLITSSTVIATLDDVARMYVDFQVPESQFGLVQLGNTVNGTAAAYPGEQFEGVV
;
A
#
# COMPACT_ATOMS: atom_id res chain seq x y z
N ARG A 1 42.08 14.90 28.19
CA ARG A 1 43.13 14.01 28.75
C ARG A 1 42.56 12.63 29.12
N GLN A 2 41.79 11.98 28.24
CA GLN A 2 41.24 10.62 28.44
C GLN A 2 41.62 9.65 27.32
N LEU A 3 42.57 10.05 26.46
CA LEU A 3 43.02 9.27 25.31
C LEU A 3 44.21 8.34 25.61
N SER A 4 44.67 8.25 26.86
CA SER A 4 45.96 7.62 27.18
C SER A 4 45.88 6.26 27.89
N LEU A 5 44.72 5.61 27.95
CA LEU A 5 44.63 4.27 28.58
C LEU A 5 43.82 3.33 27.71
N VAL A 6 44.34 3.05 26.53
CA VAL A 6 43.78 2.01 25.67
C VAL A 6 44.90 1.00 25.40
N GLY A 7 44.94 -0.05 26.22
CA GLY A 7 45.55 -1.34 25.88
C GLY A 7 44.67 -2.00 24.81
N GLN A 8 45.03 -1.81 23.55
CA GLN A 8 44.12 -1.28 22.52
C GLN A 8 43.20 -2.24 21.75
N GLN A 9 43.12 -3.54 22.09
CA GLN A 9 42.58 -4.50 21.10
C GLN A 9 41.33 -5.31 21.47
N LEU A 10 40.77 -5.21 22.69
CA LEU A 10 39.58 -6.02 23.03
C LEU A 10 38.44 -5.26 23.75
N VAL A 11 38.75 -4.25 24.57
CA VAL A 11 37.72 -3.52 25.34
C VAL A 11 37.05 -2.42 24.51
N ALA A 12 37.70 -1.91 23.47
CA ALA A 12 37.12 -0.85 22.63
C ALA A 12 36.05 -1.38 21.67
N LYS A 13 36.21 -2.60 21.12
CA LYS A 13 35.31 -3.11 20.09
C LYS A 13 33.97 -3.56 20.65
N SER A 14 33.97 -4.35 21.73
CA SER A 14 32.74 -4.82 22.37
C SER A 14 31.91 -3.69 22.98
N THR A 15 32.54 -2.68 23.57
CA THR A 15 31.84 -1.48 24.08
C THR A 15 31.27 -0.65 22.94
N VAL A 16 32.03 -0.43 21.85
CA VAL A 16 31.52 0.27 20.67
C VAL A 16 30.36 -0.48 20.03
N ASP A 17 30.44 -1.81 19.91
CA ASP A 17 29.37 -2.65 19.36
C ASP A 17 28.12 -2.63 20.26
N THR A 18 28.30 -2.65 21.58
CA THR A 18 27.18 -2.51 22.55
C THR A 18 26.51 -1.14 22.43
N GLN A 19 27.29 -0.06 22.34
CA GLN A 19 26.75 1.30 22.19
C GLN A 19 26.05 1.49 20.84
N ARG A 20 26.57 0.89 19.77
CA ARG A 20 25.92 0.84 18.46
C ARG A 20 24.59 0.09 18.54
N ALA A 21 24.57 -1.08 19.15
CA ALA A 21 23.34 -1.85 19.35
C ALA A 21 22.28 -1.07 20.16
N LEU A 22 22.69 -0.38 21.22
CA LEU A 22 21.79 0.49 22.00
C LEU A 22 21.25 1.66 21.18
N ARG A 23 22.11 2.31 20.38
CA ARG A 23 21.71 3.38 19.48
C ARG A 23 20.73 2.88 18.42
N ASP A 24 21.02 1.73 17.80
CA ASP A 24 20.17 1.13 16.77
C ASP A 24 18.81 0.72 17.36
N ALA A 25 18.79 0.15 18.57
CA ALA A 25 17.55 -0.17 19.29
C ALA A 25 16.73 1.08 19.63
N ALA A 26 17.38 2.14 20.12
CA ALA A 26 16.71 3.42 20.38
C ALA A 26 16.15 4.04 19.09
N GLN A 27 16.91 3.97 17.99
CA GLN A 27 16.47 4.46 16.69
C GLN A 27 15.28 3.65 16.15
N ALA A 28 15.30 2.32 16.27
CA ALA A 28 14.18 1.47 15.91
C ALA A 28 12.92 1.83 16.71
N ARG A 29 13.05 2.09 18.02
CA ARG A 29 11.93 2.53 18.86
C ARG A 29 11.36 3.88 18.43
N VAL A 30 12.20 4.83 18.03
CA VAL A 30 11.74 6.12 17.47
C VAL A 30 10.99 5.90 16.15
N GLN A 31 11.49 5.03 15.28
CA GLN A 31 10.80 4.71 14.03
C GLN A 31 9.45 4.04 14.27
N GLN A 32 9.36 3.12 15.23
CA GLN A 32 8.11 2.48 15.62
C GLN A 32 7.09 3.51 16.13
N MET A 33 7.48 4.40 17.06
CA MET A 33 6.57 5.43 17.57
C MET A 33 6.09 6.39 16.47
N ARG A 34 6.94 6.70 15.48
CA ARG A 34 6.54 7.52 14.33
C ARG A 34 5.53 6.80 13.44
N ALA A 35 5.70 5.49 13.23
CA ALA A 35 4.72 4.68 12.51
C ALA A 35 3.38 4.66 13.26
N GLU A 36 3.40 4.41 14.57
CA GLU A 36 2.18 4.42 15.41
C GLU A 36 1.43 5.76 15.40
N ILE A 37 2.14 6.89 15.30
CA ILE A 37 1.53 8.21 15.14
C ILE A 37 0.92 8.35 13.74
N THR A 38 1.61 7.87 12.71
CA THR A 38 1.14 7.93 11.32
C THR A 38 -0.12 7.08 11.12
N ASP A 39 -0.17 5.91 11.76
CA ASP A 39 -1.33 5.00 11.72
C ASP A 39 -2.60 5.60 12.37
N ARG A 40 -2.48 6.69 13.14
CA ARG A 40 -3.64 7.44 13.66
C ARG A 40 -4.32 8.28 12.59
N GLU A 41 -3.67 8.51 11.46
CA GLU A 41 -4.24 9.23 10.33
C GLU A 41 -4.44 8.28 9.15
N VAL A 42 -5.69 7.91 8.91
CA VAL A 42 -6.04 7.05 7.77
C VAL A 42 -6.08 7.91 6.51
N ARG A 43 -5.10 7.71 5.62
CA ARG A 43 -5.00 8.39 4.32
C ARG A 43 -5.38 7.44 3.19
N ALA A 44 -5.90 8.00 2.09
CA ALA A 44 -6.19 7.23 0.88
C ALA A 44 -4.86 6.75 0.24
N PRO A 45 -4.71 5.46 -0.10
CA PRO A 45 -3.49 4.93 -0.72
C PRO A 45 -3.32 5.36 -2.19
N PHE A 46 -4.42 5.77 -2.85
CA PHE A 46 -4.43 6.23 -4.24
C PHE A 46 -5.60 7.20 -4.48
N SER A 47 -5.67 7.81 -5.67
CA SER A 47 -6.80 8.64 -6.08
C SER A 47 -7.95 7.79 -6.59
N GLY A 48 -9.16 8.01 -6.09
CA GLY A 48 -10.34 7.24 -6.48
C GLY A 48 -11.61 7.89 -5.96
N VAL A 49 -12.72 7.17 -6.11
CA VAL A 49 -14.03 7.55 -5.59
C VAL A 49 -14.27 6.79 -4.29
N LEU A 50 -14.58 7.52 -3.23
CA LEU A 50 -14.92 6.91 -1.94
C LEU A 50 -16.28 6.23 -2.06
N GLY A 51 -16.33 4.94 -1.76
CA GLY A 51 -17.56 4.19 -1.64
C GLY A 51 -18.31 4.51 -0.35
N ILE A 52 -19.22 3.62 0.03
CA ILE A 52 -20.03 3.81 1.23
C ILE A 52 -19.15 3.70 2.49
N ARG A 53 -19.13 4.74 3.31
CA ARG A 53 -18.44 4.73 4.60
C ARG A 53 -19.17 3.82 5.57
N GLN A 54 -18.47 2.84 6.13
CA GLN A 54 -19.06 1.85 7.04
C GLN A 54 -18.97 2.25 8.53
N ILE A 55 -18.36 3.40 8.83
CA ILE A 55 -18.15 3.86 10.21
C ILE A 55 -18.68 5.26 10.47
N SER A 56 -18.99 5.53 11.73
CA SER A 56 -19.40 6.86 12.23
C SER A 56 -18.36 7.43 13.20
N PRO A 57 -18.29 8.76 13.36
CA PRO A 57 -17.43 9.38 14.38
C PRO A 57 -17.75 8.82 15.76
N GLY A 58 -16.72 8.47 16.53
CA GLY A 58 -16.88 7.86 17.86
C GLY A 58 -17.00 6.33 17.88
N SER A 59 -16.98 5.68 16.71
CA SER A 59 -16.95 4.21 16.65
C SER A 59 -15.59 3.69 17.13
N LEU A 60 -15.60 2.66 17.98
CA LEU A 60 -14.40 1.91 18.32
C LEU A 60 -14.04 1.00 17.14
N ILE A 61 -12.84 1.16 16.59
CA ILE A 61 -12.34 0.37 15.46
C ILE A 61 -11.08 -0.39 15.88
N THR A 62 -10.85 -1.54 15.27
CA THR A 62 -9.60 -2.32 15.40
C THR A 62 -8.83 -2.25 14.08
N SER A 63 -7.59 -2.74 14.06
CA SER A 63 -6.77 -2.80 12.84
C SER A 63 -7.38 -3.63 11.70
N SER A 64 -8.40 -4.45 11.98
CA SER A 64 -9.10 -5.27 10.99
C SER A 64 -10.46 -4.68 10.57
N THR A 65 -10.88 -3.55 11.14
CA THR A 65 -12.16 -2.95 10.80
C THR A 65 -12.09 -2.23 9.46
N VAL A 66 -12.98 -2.59 8.53
CA VAL A 66 -13.13 -1.87 7.26
C VAL A 66 -13.75 -0.49 7.52
N ILE A 67 -13.05 0.57 7.10
CA ILE A 67 -13.48 1.96 7.31
C ILE A 67 -14.36 2.43 6.13
N ALA A 68 -13.85 2.24 4.91
CA ALA A 68 -14.52 2.58 3.66
C ALA A 68 -13.87 1.81 2.52
N THR A 69 -14.57 1.71 1.39
CA THR A 69 -13.98 1.27 0.11
C THR A 69 -13.54 2.50 -0.68
N LEU A 70 -12.48 2.34 -1.47
CA LEU A 70 -11.98 3.36 -2.38
C LEU A 70 -11.79 2.70 -3.73
N ASP A 71 -12.58 3.13 -4.70
CA ASP A 71 -12.60 2.52 -6.03
C ASP A 71 -11.82 3.43 -7.01
N ASP A 72 -10.87 2.84 -7.74
CA ASP A 72 -10.18 3.57 -8.82
C ASP A 72 -11.05 3.57 -10.08
N VAL A 73 -11.53 4.75 -10.46
CA VAL A 73 -12.37 4.95 -11.65
C VAL A 73 -11.58 5.41 -12.88
N ALA A 74 -10.25 5.57 -12.77
CA ALA A 74 -9.41 6.00 -13.88
C ALA A 74 -9.18 4.87 -14.89
N ARG A 75 -9.26 3.62 -14.46
CA ARG A 75 -9.12 2.43 -15.30
C ARG A 75 -10.26 1.48 -15.02
N MET A 76 -11.08 1.22 -16.04
CA MET A 76 -12.18 0.27 -15.95
C MET A 76 -11.75 -1.05 -16.57
N TYR A 77 -11.95 -2.14 -15.82
CA TYR A 77 -11.83 -3.50 -16.35
C TYR A 77 -13.22 -4.02 -16.67
N VAL A 78 -13.35 -4.75 -17.78
CA VAL A 78 -14.61 -5.37 -18.19
C VAL A 78 -14.37 -6.86 -18.30
N ASP A 79 -15.01 -7.62 -17.42
CA ASP A 79 -15.05 -9.07 -17.51
C ASP A 79 -16.23 -9.50 -18.37
N PHE A 80 -15.95 -10.26 -19.43
CA PHE A 80 -16.97 -10.85 -20.29
C PHE A 80 -16.65 -12.32 -20.55
N GLN A 81 -17.70 -13.11 -20.68
CA GLN A 81 -17.56 -14.55 -20.96
C GLN A 81 -17.48 -14.78 -22.47
N VAL A 82 -16.47 -15.52 -22.88
CA VAL A 82 -16.27 -15.92 -24.29
C VAL A 82 -16.61 -17.41 -24.43
N PRO A 83 -17.47 -17.80 -25.39
CA PRO A 83 -17.71 -19.22 -25.67
C PRO A 83 -16.41 -19.93 -26.03
N GLU A 84 -16.20 -21.15 -25.53
CA GLU A 84 -14.98 -21.94 -25.76
C GLU A 84 -14.64 -22.09 -27.26
N SER A 85 -15.66 -22.28 -28.10
CA SER A 85 -15.51 -22.33 -29.57
C SER A 85 -14.85 -21.09 -30.20
N GLN A 86 -14.91 -19.94 -29.53
CA GLN A 86 -14.37 -18.66 -29.99
C GLN A 86 -13.13 -18.22 -29.19
N PHE A 87 -12.72 -18.98 -28.18
CA PHE A 87 -11.57 -18.64 -27.33
C PHE A 87 -10.28 -18.48 -28.13
N GLY A 88 -10.08 -19.30 -29.17
CA GLY A 88 -8.90 -19.21 -30.04
C GLY A 88 -8.78 -17.91 -30.85
N LEU A 89 -9.86 -17.11 -30.93
CA LEU A 89 -9.86 -15.80 -31.61
C LEU A 89 -9.44 -14.65 -30.67
N VAL A 90 -9.40 -14.89 -29.36
CA VAL A 90 -9.04 -13.90 -28.36
C VAL A 90 -7.56 -14.03 -28.04
N GLN A 91 -6.80 -12.95 -28.27
CA GLN A 91 -5.38 -12.86 -28.00
C GLN A 91 -5.08 -11.58 -27.23
N LEU A 92 -4.05 -11.63 -26.38
CA LEU A 92 -3.52 -10.45 -25.69
C LEU A 92 -3.14 -9.37 -26.70
N GLY A 93 -3.59 -8.14 -26.45
CA GLY A 93 -3.35 -7.01 -27.34
C GLY A 93 -4.43 -6.79 -28.41
N ASN A 94 -5.47 -7.63 -28.48
CA ASN A 94 -6.60 -7.37 -29.35
C ASN A 94 -7.36 -6.13 -28.88
N THR A 95 -7.66 -5.21 -29.81
CA THR A 95 -8.56 -4.08 -29.55
C THR A 95 -10.00 -4.59 -29.41
N VAL A 96 -10.67 -4.14 -28.37
CA VAL A 96 -12.10 -4.41 -28.12
C VAL A 96 -12.87 -3.09 -28.05
N ASN A 97 -14.06 -3.06 -28.64
CA ASN A 97 -14.95 -1.91 -28.54
C ASN A 97 -16.18 -2.31 -27.73
N GLY A 98 -16.44 -1.58 -26.66
CA GLY A 98 -17.59 -1.77 -25.78
C GLY A 98 -18.54 -0.57 -25.83
N THR A 99 -19.81 -0.79 -25.53
CA THR A 99 -20.79 0.27 -25.30
C THR A 99 -21.43 0.07 -23.93
N ALA A 100 -21.64 1.14 -23.17
CA ALA A 100 -22.26 1.06 -21.85
C ALA A 100 -23.71 1.56 -21.90
N ALA A 101 -24.63 0.86 -21.25
CA ALA A 101 -26.03 1.31 -21.15
C ALA A 101 -26.17 2.66 -20.43
N ALA A 102 -25.25 2.98 -19.52
CA ALA A 102 -25.19 4.26 -18.83
C ALA A 102 -24.80 5.44 -19.75
N TYR A 103 -24.17 5.16 -20.90
CA TYR A 103 -23.71 6.16 -21.87
C TYR A 103 -24.16 5.78 -23.29
N PRO A 104 -25.46 5.92 -23.62
CA PRO A 104 -25.97 5.56 -24.94
C PRO A 104 -25.26 6.36 -26.04
N GLY A 105 -24.70 5.66 -27.03
CA GLY A 105 -24.01 6.27 -28.18
C GLY A 105 -22.51 6.48 -28.01
N GLU A 106 -21.95 6.25 -26.82
CA GLU A 106 -20.50 6.26 -26.62
C GLU A 106 -19.91 4.86 -26.85
N GLN A 107 -18.80 4.81 -27.59
CA GLN A 107 -17.97 3.63 -27.78
C GLN A 107 -16.68 3.79 -26.97
N PHE A 108 -16.35 2.76 -26.21
CA PHE A 108 -15.16 2.67 -25.40
C PHE A 108 -14.20 1.67 -26.05
N GLU A 109 -13.00 2.12 -26.38
CA GLU A 109 -11.93 1.26 -26.87
C GLU A 109 -11.12 0.71 -25.70
N GLY A 110 -10.84 -0.59 -25.71
CA GLY A 110 -10.06 -1.30 -24.72
C GLY A 110 -9.12 -2.32 -25.35
N VAL A 111 -8.30 -2.95 -24.51
CA VAL A 111 -7.34 -3.99 -24.93
C VAL A 111 -7.49 -5.22 -24.03
N VAL A 112 -7.39 -6.41 -24.64
CA VAL A 112 -7.37 -7.71 -23.94
C VAL A 112 -6.04 -7.97 -23.27
#